data_AF-A0A154BSL1-F1
#
_entry.id   AF-A0A154BSL1-F1
#
_cell.length_a   1.000
_cell.length_b   1.000
_cell.length_c   1.000
_cell.angle_alpha   90.00
_cell.angle_beta   90.00
_cell.angle_gamma   90.00
#
_symmetry.space_group_name_H-M   'P 1'
#
loop_
_entity.id
_entity.type
_entity.pdbx_description
1 polymer ?
#
loop_
_entity_poly.entity_id
_entity_poly.type
_entity_poly.pdbx_seq_one_letter_code
_entity_poly.pdbx_strand_id
1 'polypeptide(L)'
;MDGVVCSKCNSYLPITTASCPGCGSGIVLKGTMKNVIDQMVPNCLVHRYDGSDLLEPAVVLKSGRSNYKVALKLQDYAKPVTVPKHKVYTYNQGLLSSVQSLRSERTASVMRFEQQIGSQWNQLQPFSPEF
;
A
#
# COMPACT_ATOMS: atom_id res chain seq x y z
N MET A 1 4.72 -15.47 -2.79
CA MET A 1 5.72 -14.39 -3.04
C MET A 1 6.22 -14.69 -4.43
N ASP A 2 5.76 -13.95 -5.42
CA ASP A 2 5.78 -14.46 -6.81
C ASP A 2 6.95 -13.89 -7.62
N GLY A 3 7.92 -13.29 -6.94
CA GLY A 3 9.13 -12.76 -7.54
C GLY A 3 9.97 -11.94 -6.58
N VAL A 4 11.17 -11.62 -7.04
CA VAL A 4 12.19 -10.81 -6.37
C VAL A 4 12.72 -9.76 -7.33
N VAL A 5 13.35 -8.73 -6.81
CA VAL A 5 14.00 -7.71 -7.63
C VAL A 5 15.52 -7.87 -7.52
N CYS A 6 16.22 -7.86 -8.65
CA CYS A 6 17.68 -7.86 -8.63
C CYS A 6 18.21 -6.55 -8.03
N SER A 7 19.01 -6.60 -6.97
CA SER A 7 19.55 -5.40 -6.32
C SER A 7 20.51 -4.59 -7.20
N LYS A 8 21.03 -5.19 -8.27
CA LYS A 8 22.00 -4.53 -9.18
C LYS A 8 21.34 -3.70 -10.27
N CYS A 9 20.28 -4.20 -10.88
CA CYS A 9 19.62 -3.53 -12.02
C CYS A 9 18.13 -3.26 -11.80
N ASN A 10 17.61 -3.56 -10.61
CA ASN A 10 16.22 -3.31 -10.23
C ASN A 10 15.18 -4.01 -11.13
N SER A 11 15.55 -5.07 -11.83
CA SER A 11 14.61 -5.88 -12.62
C SER A 11 13.82 -6.82 -11.71
N TYR A 12 12.50 -6.88 -11.88
CA TYR A 12 11.64 -7.86 -11.24
C TYR A 12 11.73 -9.22 -11.96
N LEU A 13 11.87 -10.29 -11.19
CA LEU A 13 12.20 -11.64 -11.65
C LEU A 13 11.39 -12.70 -10.90
N PRO A 14 11.02 -13.83 -11.53
CA PRO A 14 10.55 -15.02 -10.82
C PRO A 14 11.64 -15.57 -9.87
N ILE A 15 11.24 -16.13 -8.73
CA ILE A 15 12.15 -16.71 -7.71
C ILE A 15 13.01 -17.86 -8.28
N THR A 16 12.51 -18.57 -9.29
CA THR A 16 13.18 -19.69 -9.95
C THR A 16 14.34 -19.27 -10.87
N THR A 17 14.55 -17.97 -11.05
CA THR A 17 15.57 -17.44 -11.97
C THR A 17 16.98 -17.59 -11.38
N ALA A 18 17.84 -18.39 -12.03
CA ALA A 18 19.22 -18.60 -11.58
C ALA A 18 20.14 -17.39 -11.81
N SER A 19 19.90 -16.62 -12.88
CA SER A 19 20.69 -15.44 -13.25
C SER A 19 19.79 -14.32 -13.75
N CYS A 20 20.08 -13.08 -13.36
CA CYS A 20 19.31 -11.92 -13.77
C CYS A 20 19.42 -11.70 -15.30
N PRO A 21 18.32 -11.77 -16.07
CA PRO A 21 18.33 -11.51 -17.51
C PRO A 21 18.73 -10.06 -17.86
N GLY A 22 18.55 -9.11 -16.93
CA GLY A 22 18.89 -7.70 -17.17
C GLY A 22 20.38 -7.39 -17.06
N CYS A 23 21.12 -8.07 -16.17
CA CYS A 23 22.53 -7.75 -15.89
C CYS A 23 23.47 -8.96 -15.84
N GLY A 24 22.98 -10.16 -16.17
CA GLY A 24 23.74 -11.41 -16.20
C GLY A 24 24.22 -11.92 -14.84
N SER A 25 23.91 -11.24 -13.74
CA SER A 25 24.43 -11.59 -12.41
C SER A 25 23.67 -12.79 -11.83
N GLY A 26 24.39 -13.76 -11.26
CA GLY A 26 23.79 -14.90 -10.57
C GLY A 26 22.93 -14.45 -9.40
N ILE A 27 21.77 -15.08 -9.20
CA ILE A 27 20.80 -14.72 -8.17
C ILE A 27 21.08 -15.50 -6.88
N VAL A 28 21.25 -14.76 -5.79
CA VAL A 28 21.47 -15.30 -4.44
C VAL A 28 20.32 -14.83 -3.56
N LEU A 29 19.43 -15.76 -3.20
CA LEU A 29 18.19 -15.46 -2.49
C LEU A 29 18.35 -15.33 -0.97
N LYS A 30 19.39 -15.95 -0.39
CA LYS A 30 19.59 -16.07 1.07
C LYS A 30 21.06 -15.97 1.44
N GLY A 31 21.32 -15.72 2.73
CA GLY A 31 22.66 -15.60 3.30
C GLY A 31 23.23 -14.18 3.19
N THR A 32 24.47 -14.02 3.64
CA THR A 32 25.17 -12.72 3.65
C THR A 32 25.43 -12.16 2.24
N MET A 33 25.49 -13.04 1.25
CA MET A 33 25.68 -12.69 -0.16
C MET A 33 24.36 -12.45 -0.91
N LYS A 34 23.24 -12.34 -0.20
CA LYS A 34 21.93 -12.08 -0.80
C LYS A 34 21.98 -10.80 -1.65
N ASN A 35 21.55 -10.90 -2.90
CA ASN A 35 21.64 -9.82 -3.88
C ASN A 35 20.29 -9.50 -4.55
N VAL A 36 19.20 -9.78 -3.82
CA VAL A 36 17.83 -9.50 -4.23
C VAL A 36 17.07 -8.70 -3.18
N ILE A 37 16.10 -7.93 -3.66
CA ILE A 37 15.08 -7.28 -2.86
C ILE A 37 13.83 -8.15 -2.94
N ASP A 38 13.48 -8.79 -1.83
CA ASP A 38 12.30 -9.66 -1.66
C ASP A 38 11.28 -9.07 -0.67
N GLN A 39 11.59 -7.89 -0.11
CA GLN A 39 10.74 -7.13 0.78
C GLN A 39 10.78 -5.65 0.42
N MET A 40 9.63 -4.99 0.49
CA MET A 40 9.55 -3.55 0.34
C MET A 40 10.02 -2.88 1.63
N VAL A 41 10.94 -1.92 1.52
CA VAL A 41 11.35 -1.06 2.63
C VAL A 41 10.90 0.37 2.31
N PRO A 42 9.69 0.77 2.74
CA PRO A 42 9.11 2.05 2.35
C PRO A 42 9.96 3.24 2.79
N ASN A 43 10.05 4.25 1.93
CA ASN A 43 10.70 5.52 2.23
C ASN A 43 9.80 6.74 1.95
N CYS A 44 8.64 6.53 1.34
CA CYS A 44 7.63 7.56 1.15
C CYS A 44 6.20 7.02 1.36
N LEU A 45 5.27 7.96 1.40
CA LEU A 45 3.83 7.73 1.36
C LEU A 45 3.26 8.41 0.10
N VAL A 46 2.35 7.73 -0.58
CA VAL A 46 1.63 8.27 -1.74
C VAL A 46 0.14 7.96 -1.63
N HIS A 47 -0.70 8.76 -2.25
CA HIS A 47 -2.13 8.44 -2.32
C HIS A 47 -2.38 7.20 -3.17
N ARG A 48 -3.26 6.31 -2.70
CA ARG A 48 -3.64 5.08 -3.41
C ARG A 48 -4.25 5.36 -4.79
N TYR A 49 -5.06 6.41 -4.88
CA TYR A 49 -5.68 6.94 -6.09
C TYR A 49 -5.92 8.44 -5.91
N ASP A 50 -6.07 9.18 -7.01
CA ASP A 50 -6.38 10.61 -6.95
C ASP A 50 -7.73 10.83 -6.25
N GLY A 51 -7.75 11.77 -5.28
CA GLY A 51 -8.91 12.03 -4.43
C GLY A 51 -9.04 11.09 -3.22
N SER A 52 -8.16 10.09 -3.07
CA SER A 52 -8.13 9.24 -1.88
C SER A 52 -7.57 10.00 -0.68
N ASP A 53 -8.16 9.81 0.49
CA ASP A 53 -7.52 10.17 1.76
C ASP A 53 -6.57 9.06 2.26
N LEU A 54 -6.50 7.92 1.56
CA LEU A 54 -5.63 6.79 1.90
C LEU A 54 -4.23 6.97 1.32
N LEU A 55 -3.26 7.09 2.23
CA LEU A 55 -1.84 6.98 1.92
C LEU A 55 -1.38 5.52 2.01
N GLU A 56 -0.57 5.11 1.05
CA GLU A 56 0.09 3.81 0.99
C GLU A 56 1.61 3.97 1.10
N PRO A 57 2.30 3.09 1.85
CA PRO A 57 3.76 3.02 1.85
C PRO A 57 4.32 2.69 0.47
N ALA A 58 5.34 3.42 0.04
CA ALA A 58 5.99 3.24 -1.24
C ALA A 58 7.51 3.42 -1.15
N VAL A 59 8.20 3.02 -2.23
CA VAL A 59 9.64 3.23 -2.41
C VAL A 59 9.87 4.13 -3.60
N VAL A 60 10.54 5.26 -3.41
CA VAL A 60 11.04 6.09 -4.51
C VAL A 60 12.19 5.36 -5.20
N LEU A 61 12.01 5.08 -6.50
CA LEU A 61 13.01 4.43 -7.36
C LEU A 61 13.83 5.43 -8.17
N LYS A 62 13.19 6.52 -8.63
CA LYS A 62 13.85 7.55 -9.43
C LYS A 62 13.19 8.92 -9.23
N SER A 63 14.02 9.97 -9.21
CA SER A 63 13.57 11.36 -9.22
C SER A 63 13.61 11.94 -10.63
N GLY A 64 12.47 12.41 -11.13
CA GLY A 64 12.37 13.25 -12.32
C GLY A 64 12.38 14.73 -11.97
N ARG A 65 12.10 15.60 -12.97
CA ARG A 65 11.99 17.06 -12.74
C ARG A 65 10.79 17.40 -11.86
N SER A 66 9.58 16.99 -12.27
CA SER A 66 8.30 17.30 -11.60
C SER A 66 7.63 16.10 -10.94
N ASN A 67 8.17 14.89 -11.10
CA ASN A 67 7.59 13.64 -10.60
C ASN A 67 8.64 12.71 -9.97
N TYR A 68 8.16 11.74 -9.20
CA TYR A 68 8.89 10.56 -8.77
C TYR A 68 8.35 9.32 -9.50
N LYS A 69 9.24 8.36 -9.74
CA LYS A 69 8.90 6.98 -10.06
C LYS A 69 8.93 6.19 -8.77
N VAL A 70 7.80 5.60 -8.39
CA VAL A 70 7.64 4.89 -7.12
C VAL A 70 7.17 3.46 -7.35
N ALA A 71 7.51 2.57 -6.43
CA ALA A 71 6.98 1.22 -6.34
C ALA A 71 6.15 1.07 -5.07
N LEU A 72 4.94 0.53 -5.20
CA LEU A 72 4.07 0.14 -4.08
C LEU A 72 4.27 -1.35 -3.75
N LYS A 73 4.66 -2.13 -4.76
CA LYS A 73 4.93 -3.58 -4.69
C LYS A 73 6.21 -3.91 -5.45
N LEU A 74 6.78 -5.09 -5.21
CA LEU A 74 7.98 -5.56 -5.92
C LEU A 74 7.81 -5.57 -7.44
N GLN A 75 6.63 -5.94 -7.93
CA GLN A 75 6.31 -5.96 -9.37
C GLN A 75 6.40 -4.58 -10.03
N ASP A 76 6.15 -3.51 -9.28
CA ASP A 76 6.18 -2.14 -9.80
C ASP A 76 7.61 -1.69 -10.13
N TYR A 77 8.65 -2.41 -9.70
CA TYR A 77 10.02 -2.15 -10.16
C TYR A 77 10.16 -2.30 -11.68
N ALA A 78 9.42 -3.22 -12.30
CA ALA A 78 9.39 -3.35 -13.75
C ALA A 78 8.62 -2.22 -14.43
N LYS A 79 7.55 -1.73 -13.81
CA LYS A 79 6.72 -0.62 -14.33
C LYS A 79 6.35 0.36 -13.21
N PRO A 80 7.26 1.29 -12.86
CA PRO A 80 7.04 2.17 -11.72
C PRO A 80 5.87 3.13 -11.93
N VAL A 81 5.13 3.38 -10.85
CA VAL A 81 4.05 4.37 -10.82
C VAL A 81 4.67 5.77 -10.86
N THR A 82 4.06 6.68 -11.62
CA THR A 82 4.53 8.07 -11.73
C THR A 82 3.66 8.95 -10.87
N VAL A 83 4.26 9.62 -9.90
CA VAL A 83 3.53 10.48 -8.94
C VAL A 83 4.13 11.88 -8.95
N PRO A 84 3.33 12.96 -9.04
CA PRO A 84 3.82 14.32 -8.90
C PRO A 84 4.53 14.53 -7.56
N LYS A 85 5.65 15.26 -7.55
CA LYS A 85 6.47 15.41 -6.32
C LYS A 85 5.68 15.94 -5.11
N HIS A 86 4.78 16.90 -5.34
CA HIS A 86 3.95 17.50 -4.29
C HIS A 86 2.90 16.54 -3.69
N LYS A 87 2.72 15.34 -4.26
CA LYS A 87 1.84 14.28 -3.76
C LYS A 87 2.61 13.11 -3.13
N VAL A 88 3.92 13.28 -2.92
CA VAL A 88 4.77 12.29 -2.26
C VAL A 88 5.20 12.85 -0.92
N TYR A 89 4.91 12.12 0.15
CA TYR A 89 5.19 12.52 1.52
C TYR A 89 6.29 11.64 2.11
N THR A 90 7.02 12.17 3.10
CA THR A 90 8.01 11.39 3.84
C THR A 90 7.33 10.24 4.58
N TYR A 91 7.92 9.05 4.54
CA TYR A 91 7.40 7.93 5.28
C TYR A 91 7.51 8.13 6.79
N ASN A 92 6.38 8.00 7.48
CA ASN A 92 6.29 8.03 8.93
C ASN A 92 5.31 6.94 9.39
N GLN A 93 5.85 5.83 9.89
CA GLN A 93 5.06 4.69 10.33
C GLN A 93 4.15 5.02 11.51
N GLY A 94 4.62 5.86 12.45
CA GLY A 94 3.82 6.30 13.60
C GLY A 94 2.56 7.03 13.15
N LEU A 95 2.72 8.07 12.34
CA LEU A 95 1.60 8.85 11.81
C LEU A 95 0.63 7.99 10.98
N LEU A 96 1.15 7.13 10.11
CA LEU A 96 0.33 6.23 9.29
C LEU A 96 -0.52 5.30 10.18
N SER A 97 0.10 4.69 11.19
CA SER A 97 -0.59 3.78 12.12
C SER A 97 -1.64 4.49 12.98
N SER A 98 -1.38 5.73 13.41
CA SER A 98 -2.35 6.54 14.15
C SER A 98 -3.57 6.87 13.28
N VAL A 99 -3.36 7.29 12.03
CA VAL A 99 -4.47 7.57 11.09
C VAL A 99 -5.29 6.30 10.80
N GLN A 100 -4.62 5.15 10.63
CA GLN A 100 -5.31 3.87 10.43
C GLN A 100 -6.12 3.45 11.67
N SER A 101 -5.61 3.68 12.87
CA SER A 101 -6.32 3.38 14.13
C SER A 101 -7.57 4.25 14.26
N LEU A 102 -7.46 5.56 14.04
CA LEU A 102 -8.60 6.48 14.06
C LEU A 102 -9.69 6.10 13.03
N ARG A 103 -9.29 5.61 11.85
CA ARG A 103 -10.24 5.11 10.84
C ARG A 103 -10.96 3.84 11.30
N SER A 104 -10.24 2.90 11.90
CA SER A 104 -10.83 1.69 12.45
C SER A 104 -11.83 2.01 13.56
N GLU A 105 -11.47 2.92 14.47
CA GLU A 105 -12.34 3.41 15.54
C GLU A 105 -13.61 4.09 14.99
N ARG A 106 -13.46 4.95 13.96
CA ARG A 106 -14.60 5.58 13.28
C ARG A 106 -15.54 4.53 12.70
N THR A 107 -15.00 3.55 11.96
CA THR A 107 -15.81 2.48 11.35
C THR A 107 -16.55 1.67 12.41
N ALA A 108 -15.86 1.26 13.48
CA ALA A 108 -16.48 0.53 14.58
C ALA A 108 -17.59 1.34 15.26
N SER A 109 -17.37 2.64 15.47
CA SER A 109 -18.35 3.55 16.08
C SER A 109 -19.58 3.71 15.22
N VAL A 110 -19.41 3.93 13.90
CA VAL A 110 -20.52 4.01 12.94
C VAL A 110 -21.32 2.72 12.93
N MET A 111 -20.67 1.56 12.83
CA MET A 111 -21.36 0.27 12.85
C MET A 111 -22.16 0.06 14.13
N ARG A 112 -21.62 0.46 15.28
CA ARG A 112 -22.32 0.39 16.56
C ARG A 112 -23.57 1.29 16.55
N PHE A 113 -23.46 2.52 16.05
CA PHE A 113 -24.62 3.41 15.95
C PHE A 113 -25.68 2.88 14.99
N GLU A 114 -25.29 2.35 13.83
CA GLU A 114 -26.23 1.72 12.88
C GLU A 114 -27.00 0.55 13.53
N GLN A 115 -26.31 -0.30 14.31
CA GLN A 115 -26.97 -1.38 15.05
C GLN A 115 -27.96 -0.86 16.11
N GLN A 116 -27.57 0.16 16.88
CA GLN A 116 -28.44 0.76 17.89
C GLN A 116 -29.67 1.40 17.25
N ILE A 117 -29.47 2.17 16.19
CA ILE A 117 -30.53 2.80 15.41
C ILE A 117 -31.49 1.70 14.92
N GLY A 118 -30.98 0.68 14.21
CA GLY A 118 -31.80 -0.43 13.71
C GLY A 118 -32.61 -1.13 14.82
N SER A 119 -32.01 -1.33 16.00
CA SER A 119 -32.71 -1.87 17.16
C SER A 119 -33.87 -0.98 17.65
N GLN A 120 -33.77 0.34 17.53
CA GLN A 120 -34.87 1.26 17.89
C GLN A 120 -35.98 1.21 16.84
N TRP A 121 -35.65 1.20 15.55
CA TRP A 121 -36.64 1.10 14.48
C TRP A 121 -37.50 -0.16 14.59
N ASN A 122 -36.91 -1.29 15.00
CA ASN A 122 -37.63 -2.55 15.17
C ASN A 122 -38.68 -2.53 16.30
N GLN A 123 -38.66 -1.52 17.18
CA GLN A 123 -39.67 -1.36 18.24
C GLN A 123 -40.92 -0.63 17.74
N LEU A 124 -40.87 0.01 16.57
CA LEU A 124 -42.01 0.72 16.01
C LEU A 124 -43.13 -0.28 15.69
N GLN A 125 -44.31 -0.03 16.27
CA GLN A 125 -45.52 -0.76 15.92
C GLN A 125 -46.13 -0.15 14.65
N PRO A 126 -46.76 -0.96 13.78
CA PRO A 126 -47.57 -0.45 12.69
C PRO A 126 -48.65 0.50 13.23
N PHE A 127 -48.85 1.62 12.54
CA PHE A 127 -49.96 2.51 12.85
C PHE A 127 -51.29 1.77 12.61
N SER A 128 -52.13 1.69 13.64
CA SER A 128 -53.50 1.16 13.56
C SER A 128 -54.49 2.30 13.80
N PRO A 129 -55.20 2.78 12.77
CA PRO A 129 -56.28 3.73 12.97
C PRO A 129 -57.51 2.97 13.50
N GLU A 130 -57.66 2.91 14.82
CA GLU A 130 -58.95 2.53 15.42
C GLU A 130 -59.91 3.72 15.28
N PHE A 131 -61.05 3.47 14.62
CA PHE A 131 -62.24 4.32 14.62
C PHE A 131 -63.21 3.81 15.69
#